data_AF-A0A7X5IN14-F1
#
_entry.id   AF-A0A7X5IN14-F1
#
_cell.length_a   1.000
_cell.length_b   1.000
_cell.length_c   1.000
_cell.angle_alpha   90.00
_cell.angle_beta   90.00
_cell.angle_gamma   90.00
#
_symmetry.space_group_name_H-M   'P 1'
#
loop_
_entity.id
_entity.type
_entity.pdbx_description
1 polymer ?
#
loop_
_entity_poly.entity_id
_entity_poly.type
_entity_poly.pdbx_seq_one_letter_code
_entity_poly.pdbx_strand_id
1 'polypeptide(L)'
;MASFNRLFSPSAEEGIKREKKPGTPKISSLHYEKLSRSPHQYREFARRDVEQLADIIAADGGILQPLLVRRSDADQYEILAGHKRWEAARVLAEERGLEKYAFLPCIVTNVDDVHARFSVVSTNARPQQSPYETLHEIEEMRMLLTEYPEAFPDLQGGRMVERLAEQLHMSRSTVSEYRSIANNLGEKGMEAFKAGTIGKSAAVSLAGIPEEEQDVLLEEGKLTDTEIREYKKGKTARADAAQKAERREAEMGMPASNAAVWGSGSLEAGAEKPDGQTLDDTAIQAESQEAMGTFTENLSGCSLTNEEAASLEEAGMPEETPGFCVDDIRVYLHEKEKELEMYEKCEETEGGFPTRVMKEKRMVIAGLRLLLVSEKKKK
;
A
#
# COMPACT_ATOMS: atom_id res chain seq x y z
N MET A 1 -5.23 1.09 67.28
CA MET A 1 -6.38 0.78 66.39
C MET A 1 -7.36 1.94 66.44
N ALA A 2 -7.26 2.89 65.51
CA ALA A 2 -8.21 3.99 65.41
C ALA A 2 -9.56 3.45 64.91
N SER A 3 -10.64 3.82 65.62
CA SER A 3 -11.98 3.26 65.44
C SER A 3 -12.60 3.67 64.10
N PHE A 4 -13.06 2.68 63.35
CA PHE A 4 -13.66 2.76 62.00
C PHE A 4 -14.98 3.56 61.95
N ASN A 5 -15.58 3.89 63.11
CA ASN A 5 -16.87 4.56 63.24
C ASN A 5 -16.87 6.09 63.03
N ARG A 6 -15.72 6.71 62.70
CA ARG A 6 -15.67 8.16 62.37
C ARG A 6 -15.86 8.49 60.88
N LEU A 7 -15.94 7.48 60.01
CA LEU A 7 -16.11 7.68 58.57
C LEU A 7 -17.58 7.95 58.14
N PHE A 8 -18.55 7.70 59.01
CA PHE A 8 -19.99 7.79 58.69
C PHE A 8 -20.79 8.70 59.64
N SER A 9 -20.16 9.72 60.23
CA SER A 9 -20.90 10.79 60.90
C SER A 9 -21.21 11.90 59.89
N PRO A 10 -22.47 12.33 59.73
CA PRO A 10 -22.84 13.40 58.80
C PRO A 10 -22.45 14.74 59.43
N SER A 11 -21.21 15.15 59.24
CA SER A 11 -20.75 16.49 59.59
C SER A 11 -21.14 17.47 58.49
N ALA A 12 -22.01 18.40 58.86
CA ALA A 12 -22.22 19.72 58.27
C ALA A 12 -22.53 19.79 56.76
N GLU A 13 -23.77 20.20 56.49
CA GLU A 13 -24.30 20.56 55.18
C GLU A 13 -23.54 21.78 54.61
N GLU A 14 -22.44 21.54 53.89
CA GLU A 14 -21.97 22.45 52.86
C GLU A 14 -22.72 22.11 51.56
N GLY A 15 -23.38 23.12 50.99
CA GLY A 15 -24.30 23.01 49.87
C GLY A 15 -23.67 22.49 48.57
N ILE A 16 -23.50 21.17 48.47
CA ILE A 16 -23.36 20.49 47.18
C ILE A 16 -24.75 20.53 46.55
N LYS A 17 -24.91 21.33 45.48
CA LYS A 17 -26.10 21.26 44.60
C LYS A 17 -26.28 19.79 44.22
N ARG A 18 -27.29 19.14 44.81
CA ARG A 18 -27.67 17.77 44.43
C ARG A 18 -28.13 17.84 42.99
N GLU A 19 -27.26 17.47 42.06
CA GLU A 19 -27.66 17.16 40.70
C GLU A 19 -28.83 16.18 40.79
N LYS A 20 -29.92 16.47 40.05
CA LYS A 20 -31.09 15.60 40.04
C LYS A 20 -30.61 14.22 39.64
N LYS A 21 -30.73 13.24 40.55
CA LYS A 21 -30.44 11.83 40.22
C LYS A 21 -31.17 11.51 38.91
N PRO A 22 -30.48 10.94 37.90
CA PRO A 22 -31.15 10.56 36.67
C PRO A 22 -32.31 9.64 37.06
N GLY A 23 -33.52 10.00 36.64
CA GLY A 23 -34.71 9.16 36.86
C GLY A 23 -34.47 7.78 36.27
N THR A 24 -35.05 6.74 36.86
CA THR A 24 -34.94 5.39 36.31
C THR A 24 -35.39 5.40 34.85
N PRO A 25 -34.62 4.82 33.92
CA PRO A 25 -34.99 4.81 32.52
C PRO A 25 -36.32 4.08 32.36
N LYS A 26 -37.34 4.79 31.86
CA LYS A 26 -38.69 4.23 31.68
C LYS A 26 -38.71 3.33 30.45
N ILE A 27 -38.91 2.04 30.69
CA ILE A 27 -39.10 1.06 29.62
C ILE A 27 -40.52 1.20 29.08
N SER A 28 -40.65 1.39 27.78
CA SER A 28 -41.91 1.50 27.04
C SER A 28 -42.00 0.36 26.03
N SER A 29 -43.20 -0.19 25.86
CA SER A 29 -43.45 -1.23 24.86
C SER A 29 -43.85 -0.58 23.54
N LEU A 30 -43.06 -0.78 22.47
CA LEU A 30 -43.28 -0.16 21.16
C LEU A 30 -43.46 -1.23 20.08
N HIS A 31 -44.39 -0.97 19.15
CA HIS A 31 -44.60 -1.85 18.00
C HIS A 31 -43.42 -1.75 17.04
N TYR A 32 -42.96 -2.89 16.50
CA TYR A 32 -41.76 -2.95 15.65
C TYR A 32 -41.86 -2.08 14.38
N GLU A 33 -43.06 -1.88 13.83
CA GLU A 33 -43.30 -1.01 12.65
C GLU A 33 -43.08 0.47 12.93
N LYS A 34 -43.20 0.90 14.20
CA LYS A 34 -42.93 2.29 14.61
C LYS A 34 -41.43 2.55 14.77
N LEU A 35 -40.60 1.50 14.71
CA LEU A 35 -39.16 1.59 14.87
C LEU A 35 -38.49 1.62 13.49
N SER A 36 -37.68 2.65 13.23
CA SER A 36 -36.87 2.78 12.03
C SER A 36 -35.40 2.47 12.34
N ARG A 37 -34.72 1.86 11.37
CA ARG A 37 -33.28 1.62 11.41
C ARG A 37 -32.55 2.95 11.24
N SER A 38 -31.54 3.23 12.07
CA SER A 38 -30.75 4.44 11.92
C SER A 38 -29.97 4.46 10.60
N PRO A 39 -29.86 5.62 9.92
CA PRO A 39 -29.07 5.76 8.70
C PRO A 39 -27.57 5.61 8.95
N HIS A 40 -27.13 5.79 10.20
CA HIS A 40 -25.74 5.67 10.63
C HIS A 40 -25.33 4.22 10.97
N GLN A 41 -26.25 3.25 10.86
CA GLN A 41 -25.93 1.85 11.10
C GLN A 41 -25.21 1.22 9.89
N TYR A 42 -23.88 1.22 9.96
CA TYR A 42 -22.98 0.67 8.94
C TYR A 42 -22.86 -0.86 8.95
N ARG A 43 -23.30 -1.53 10.02
CA ARG A 43 -23.22 -2.98 10.11
C ARG A 43 -24.35 -3.65 9.35
N GLU A 44 -23.99 -4.58 8.49
CA GLU A 44 -24.93 -5.52 7.89
C GLU A 44 -25.00 -6.79 8.74
N PHE A 45 -26.21 -7.32 8.92
CA PHE A 45 -26.43 -8.57 9.64
C PHE A 45 -26.70 -9.66 8.62
N ALA A 46 -25.90 -10.71 8.64
CA ALA A 46 -26.17 -11.88 7.82
C ALA A 46 -27.53 -12.47 8.24
N ARG A 47 -28.38 -12.81 7.26
CA ARG A 47 -29.72 -13.36 7.53
C ARG A 47 -29.69 -14.53 8.52
N ARG A 48 -28.74 -15.45 8.33
CA ARG A 48 -28.50 -16.60 9.23
C ARG A 48 -28.30 -16.19 10.68
N ASP A 49 -27.54 -15.12 10.92
CA ASP A 49 -27.23 -14.63 12.27
C ASP A 49 -28.45 -13.99 12.94
N VAL A 50 -29.36 -13.42 12.15
CA VAL A 50 -30.62 -12.84 12.60
C VAL A 50 -31.61 -13.94 12.95
N GLU A 51 -31.74 -14.96 12.10
CA GLU A 51 -32.59 -16.13 12.33
C GLU A 51 -32.18 -16.92 13.58
N GLN A 52 -30.88 -17.13 13.78
CA GLN A 52 -30.35 -17.75 15.00
C GLN A 52 -30.69 -16.94 16.25
N LEU A 53 -30.58 -15.61 16.18
CA LEU A 53 -30.97 -14.74 17.30
C LEU A 53 -32.48 -14.80 17.55
N ALA A 54 -33.29 -14.89 16.49
CA ALA A 54 -34.73 -15.06 16.59
C ALA A 54 -35.10 -16.37 17.30
N ASP A 55 -34.42 -17.48 16.99
CA ASP A 55 -34.62 -18.76 17.70
C ASP A 55 -34.30 -18.66 19.19
N ILE A 56 -33.21 -17.97 19.54
CA ILE A 56 -32.82 -17.75 20.94
C ILE A 56 -33.86 -16.87 21.66
N ILE A 57 -34.29 -15.77 21.05
CA ILE A 57 -35.35 -14.89 21.60
C ILE A 57 -36.67 -15.66 21.78
N ALA A 58 -36.97 -16.57 20.85
CA ALA A 58 -38.14 -17.43 20.93
C ALA A 58 -38.06 -18.39 22.14
N ALA A 59 -36.90 -19.01 22.35
CA ALA A 59 -36.62 -19.93 23.45
C ALA A 59 -36.61 -19.22 24.81
N ASP A 60 -36.04 -18.02 24.90
CA ASP A 60 -36.01 -17.20 26.12
C ASP A 60 -37.39 -16.61 26.46
N GLY A 61 -38.35 -16.71 25.54
CA GLY A 61 -39.73 -16.23 25.74
C GLY A 61 -39.91 -14.72 25.57
N GLY A 62 -38.87 -13.99 25.15
CA GLY A 62 -38.92 -12.53 25.06
C GLY A 62 -37.55 -11.89 24.79
N ILE A 63 -37.57 -10.59 24.49
CA ILE A 63 -36.36 -9.80 24.40
C ILE A 63 -35.96 -9.36 25.83
N LEU A 64 -34.88 -9.92 26.36
CA LEU A 64 -34.43 -9.66 27.74
C LEU A 64 -33.83 -8.26 27.93
N GLN A 65 -33.02 -7.81 26.98
CA GLN A 65 -32.42 -6.49 27.01
C GLN A 65 -33.27 -5.52 26.18
N PRO A 66 -33.69 -4.37 26.74
CA PRO A 66 -34.46 -3.39 25.97
C PRO A 66 -33.61 -2.71 24.89
N LEU A 67 -34.26 -2.25 23.83
CA LEU A 67 -33.64 -1.46 22.76
C LEU A 67 -33.49 -0.01 23.22
N LEU A 68 -32.50 0.70 22.70
CA LEU A 68 -32.36 2.14 22.92
C LEU A 68 -32.90 2.86 21.69
N VAL A 69 -33.87 3.74 21.87
CA VAL A 69 -34.53 4.44 20.78
C VAL A 69 -34.67 5.91 21.09
N ARG A 70 -34.65 6.75 20.05
CA ARG A 70 -35.04 8.16 20.15
C ARG A 70 -36.30 8.45 19.37
N ARG A 71 -37.00 9.52 19.72
CA ARG A 71 -38.14 10.00 18.93
C ARG A 71 -37.62 10.72 17.70
N SER A 72 -38.01 10.28 16.50
CA SER A 72 -37.74 11.00 15.25
C SER A 72 -38.91 11.90 14.89
N ASP A 73 -40.13 11.36 14.95
CA ASP A 73 -41.38 12.06 14.61
C ASP A 73 -42.46 11.86 15.69
N ALA A 74 -43.69 12.28 15.40
CA ALA A 74 -44.82 12.15 16.32
C ALA A 74 -45.08 10.70 16.77
N ASP A 75 -44.96 9.73 15.85
CA ASP A 75 -45.28 8.32 16.07
C ASP A 75 -44.16 7.35 15.61
N GLN A 76 -43.01 7.89 15.19
CA GLN A 76 -41.86 7.09 14.76
C GLN A 76 -40.67 7.27 15.69
N TYR A 77 -39.92 6.20 15.84
CA TYR A 77 -38.74 6.14 16.70
C TYR A 77 -37.57 5.58 15.92
N GLU A 78 -36.41 6.22 16.06
CA GLU A 78 -35.17 5.72 15.48
C GLU A 78 -34.43 4.85 16.50
N ILE A 79 -33.95 3.70 16.04
CA ILE A 79 -33.16 2.80 16.86
C ILE A 79 -31.74 3.33 16.98
N LEU A 80 -31.29 3.60 18.21
CA LEU A 80 -29.90 3.94 18.51
C LEU A 80 -29.08 2.68 18.77
N ALA A 81 -29.63 1.74 19.55
CA ALA A 81 -28.97 0.48 19.89
C ALA A 81 -29.94 -0.70 19.88
N GLY A 82 -29.44 -1.87 19.47
CA GLY A 82 -30.23 -3.10 19.40
C GLY A 82 -30.83 -3.40 18.02
N HIS A 83 -30.26 -2.86 16.95
CA HIS A 83 -30.66 -3.11 15.56
C HIS A 83 -30.86 -4.61 15.22
N LYS A 84 -29.92 -5.47 15.62
CA LYS A 84 -30.03 -6.93 15.39
C LYS A 84 -31.22 -7.57 16.11
N ARG A 85 -31.57 -7.08 17.31
CA ARG A 85 -32.74 -7.56 18.09
C ARG A 85 -34.04 -7.14 17.42
N TRP A 86 -34.10 -5.93 16.88
CA TRP A 86 -35.24 -5.46 16.09
C TRP A 86 -35.44 -6.30 14.83
N GLU A 87 -34.38 -6.59 14.07
CA GLU A 87 -34.48 -7.46 12.88
C GLU A 87 -34.95 -8.87 13.25
N ALA A 88 -34.43 -9.44 14.34
CA ALA A 88 -34.85 -10.75 14.82
C ALA A 88 -36.33 -10.76 15.26
N ALA A 89 -36.79 -9.72 15.95
CA ALA A 89 -38.20 -9.57 16.33
C ALA A 89 -39.11 -9.43 15.11
N ARG A 90 -38.65 -8.70 14.09
CA ARG A 90 -39.35 -8.56 12.81
C ARG A 90 -39.52 -9.92 12.12
N VAL A 91 -38.47 -10.73 12.05
CA VAL A 91 -38.53 -12.10 11.51
C VAL A 91 -39.53 -12.97 12.29
N LEU A 92 -39.54 -12.88 13.62
CA LEU A 92 -40.50 -13.64 14.45
C LEU A 92 -41.95 -13.19 14.22
N ALA A 93 -42.19 -11.88 14.08
CA ALA A 93 -43.53 -11.33 13.89
C ALA A 93 -44.05 -11.55 12.47
N GLU A 94 -43.27 -11.19 11.44
CA GLU A 94 -43.66 -11.24 10.02
C GLU A 94 -43.57 -12.65 9.43
N GLU A 95 -42.40 -13.30 9.53
CA GLU A 95 -42.17 -14.59 8.84
C GLU A 95 -42.76 -15.77 9.62
N ARG A 96 -42.74 -15.71 10.96
CA ARG A 96 -43.24 -16.80 11.82
C ARG A 96 -44.64 -16.55 12.40
N GLY A 97 -45.21 -15.36 12.18
CA GLY A 97 -46.57 -15.02 12.61
C GLY A 97 -46.75 -14.94 14.12
N LEU A 98 -45.69 -14.68 14.89
CA LEU A 98 -45.74 -14.64 16.35
C LEU A 98 -45.99 -13.21 16.84
N GLU A 99 -47.26 -12.81 16.92
CA GLU A 99 -47.69 -11.45 17.33
C GLU A 99 -47.15 -11.02 18.70
N LYS A 100 -46.85 -11.97 19.60
CA LYS A 100 -46.25 -11.68 20.91
C LYS A 100 -44.90 -10.94 20.83
N TYR A 101 -44.18 -11.07 19.70
CA TYR A 101 -42.91 -10.38 19.46
C TYR A 101 -43.07 -9.08 18.66
N ALA A 102 -44.29 -8.70 18.28
CA ALA A 102 -44.55 -7.45 17.59
C ALA A 102 -44.27 -6.22 18.49
N PHE A 103 -44.35 -6.38 19.81
CA PHE A 103 -44.07 -5.35 20.79
C PHE A 103 -42.72 -5.57 21.46
N LEU A 104 -41.81 -4.59 21.32
CA LEU A 104 -40.45 -4.65 21.84
C LEU A 104 -40.29 -3.74 23.07
N PRO A 105 -39.57 -4.20 24.11
CA PRO A 105 -39.19 -3.34 25.22
C PRO A 105 -38.14 -2.33 24.76
N CYS A 106 -38.45 -1.04 24.87
CA CYS A 106 -37.59 0.06 24.41
C CYS A 106 -37.40 1.10 25.52
N ILE A 107 -36.20 1.64 25.64
CA ILE A 107 -35.88 2.82 26.45
C ILE A 107 -35.89 4.01 25.50
N VAL A 108 -36.84 4.92 25.71
CA VAL A 108 -36.97 6.14 24.89
C VAL A 108 -36.10 7.23 25.49
N THR A 109 -35.10 7.68 24.75
CA THR A 109 -34.24 8.82 25.10
C THR A 109 -34.46 9.98 24.14
N ASN A 110 -34.40 11.20 24.66
CA ASN A 110 -34.39 12.41 23.83
C ASN A 110 -32.93 12.85 23.74
N VAL A 111 -32.32 12.63 22.58
CA VAL A 111 -30.93 12.99 22.29
C VAL A 111 -30.86 13.71 20.95
N ASP A 112 -29.95 14.67 20.84
CA ASP A 112 -29.69 15.40 19.59
C ASP A 112 -29.12 14.47 18.51
N ASP A 113 -29.15 14.90 17.25
CA ASP A 113 -28.64 14.14 16.10
C ASP A 113 -27.18 13.72 16.25
N VAL A 114 -26.34 14.62 16.77
CA VAL A 114 -24.92 14.35 17.01
C VAL A 114 -24.74 13.24 18.05
N HIS A 115 -25.48 13.32 19.16
CA HIS A 115 -25.45 12.33 20.23
C HIS A 115 -26.07 11.00 19.81
N ALA A 116 -27.08 11.03 18.94
CA ALA A 116 -27.69 9.85 18.35
C ALA A 116 -26.67 9.09 17.48
N ARG A 117 -25.98 9.80 16.57
CA ARG A 117 -24.92 9.22 15.74
C ARG A 117 -23.80 8.64 16.60
N PHE A 118 -23.35 9.37 17.61
CA PHE A 118 -22.37 8.86 18.58
C PHE A 118 -22.85 7.60 19.32
N SER A 119 -24.13 7.55 19.71
CA SER A 119 -24.71 6.38 20.38
C SER A 119 -24.75 5.16 19.45
N VAL A 120 -25.06 5.33 18.17
CA VAL A 120 -25.04 4.24 17.18
C VAL A 120 -23.62 3.70 17.02
N VAL A 121 -22.64 4.59 16.83
CA VAL A 121 -21.23 4.20 16.63
C VAL A 121 -20.66 3.49 17.88
N SER A 122 -20.83 4.09 19.05
CA SER A 122 -20.29 3.53 20.32
C SER A 122 -20.94 2.21 20.73
N THR A 123 -22.22 1.99 20.42
CA THR A 123 -22.90 0.73 20.77
C THR A 123 -22.65 -0.40 19.79
N ASN A 124 -22.04 -0.11 18.64
CA ASN A 124 -21.59 -1.12 17.69
C ASN A 124 -20.23 -1.74 18.05
N ALA A 125 -19.47 -1.10 18.96
CA ALA A 125 -18.16 -1.56 19.44
C ALA A 125 -18.24 -2.99 20.01
N ARG A 126 -17.38 -3.90 19.52
CA ARG A 126 -17.30 -5.29 19.98
C ARG A 126 -15.85 -5.79 19.96
N PRO A 127 -15.51 -6.83 20.75
CA PRO A 127 -14.15 -7.39 20.74
C PRO A 127 -13.73 -8.02 19.40
N GLN A 128 -14.69 -8.53 18.61
CA GLN A 128 -14.45 -9.19 17.32
C GLN A 128 -15.17 -8.40 16.22
N GLN A 129 -14.45 -7.44 15.65
CA GLN A 129 -14.91 -6.58 14.55
C GLN A 129 -14.07 -6.86 13.30
N SER A 130 -14.66 -6.64 12.13
CA SER A 130 -13.86 -6.66 10.91
C SER A 130 -12.90 -5.45 10.89
N PRO A 131 -11.73 -5.54 10.24
CA PRO A 131 -10.83 -4.41 10.11
C PRO A 131 -11.50 -3.15 9.51
N TYR A 132 -12.44 -3.36 8.59
CA TYR A 132 -13.26 -2.29 8.00
C TYR A 132 -14.24 -1.68 9.02
N GLU A 133 -14.92 -2.50 9.83
CA GLU A 133 -15.81 -1.99 10.88
C GLU A 133 -15.04 -1.10 11.88
N THR A 134 -13.83 -1.51 12.27
CA THR A 134 -12.95 -0.71 13.13
C THR A 134 -12.49 0.59 12.47
N LEU A 135 -12.13 0.55 11.17
CA LEU A 135 -11.76 1.75 10.42
C LEU A 135 -12.93 2.75 10.36
N HIS A 136 -14.13 2.26 10.05
CA HIS A 136 -15.33 3.09 9.97
C HIS A 136 -15.66 3.72 11.33
N GLU A 137 -15.56 2.95 12.42
CA GLU A 137 -15.75 3.46 13.78
C GLU A 137 -14.76 4.57 14.12
N ILE A 138 -13.48 4.41 13.78
CA ILE A 138 -12.44 5.42 14.01
C ILE A 138 -12.73 6.70 13.22
N GLU A 139 -13.09 6.59 11.94
CA GLU A 139 -13.37 7.75 11.09
C GLU A 139 -14.65 8.48 11.50
N GLU A 140 -15.71 7.75 11.85
CA GLU A 140 -16.94 8.33 12.36
C GLU A 140 -16.72 9.07 13.68
N MET A 141 -16.00 8.44 14.63
CA MET A 141 -15.65 9.10 15.89
C MET A 141 -14.78 10.33 15.66
N ARG A 142 -13.80 10.26 14.75
CA ARG A 142 -12.95 11.39 14.38
C ARG A 142 -13.77 12.55 13.83
N MET A 143 -14.67 12.27 12.89
CA MET A 143 -15.52 13.28 12.28
C MET A 143 -16.43 13.92 13.32
N LEU A 144 -17.07 13.14 14.19
CA LEU A 144 -17.91 13.66 15.28
C LEU A 144 -17.15 14.61 16.21
N LEU A 145 -15.94 14.22 16.63
CA LEU A 145 -15.10 15.02 17.52
C LEU A 145 -14.52 16.28 16.85
N THR A 146 -14.40 16.28 15.51
CA THR A 146 -13.85 17.40 14.73
C THR A 146 -14.94 18.41 14.36
N GLU A 147 -16.10 17.94 13.90
CA GLU A 147 -17.20 18.79 13.45
C GLU A 147 -18.03 19.35 14.61
N TYR A 148 -18.15 18.60 15.71
CA TYR A 148 -18.99 18.97 16.86
C TYR A 148 -18.19 19.01 18.17
N PRO A 149 -17.18 19.88 18.30
CA PRO A 149 -16.35 19.94 19.50
C PRO A 149 -17.13 20.32 20.76
N GLU A 150 -18.13 21.20 20.60
CA GLU A 150 -19.01 21.66 21.69
C GLU A 150 -19.92 20.56 22.25
N ALA A 151 -20.25 19.55 21.44
CA ALA A 151 -21.08 18.43 21.88
C ALA A 151 -20.30 17.46 22.79
N PHE A 152 -18.97 17.47 22.73
CA PHE A 152 -18.11 16.53 23.44
C PHE A 152 -16.97 17.24 24.19
N PRO A 153 -17.27 18.18 25.11
CA PRO A 153 -16.23 19.00 25.77
C PRO A 153 -15.20 18.16 26.53
N ASP A 154 -15.64 17.06 27.15
CA ASP A 154 -14.78 16.16 27.93
C ASP A 154 -13.80 15.36 27.05
N LEU A 155 -14.10 15.22 25.76
CA LEU A 155 -13.29 14.44 24.80
C LEU A 155 -12.35 15.33 23.96
N GLN A 156 -12.22 16.62 24.27
CA GLN A 156 -11.39 17.58 23.51
C GLN A 156 -9.95 17.71 24.01
N GLY A 157 -9.49 16.93 24.99
CA GLY A 157 -8.11 16.99 25.49
C GLY A 157 -7.08 16.33 24.55
N GLY A 158 -5.85 16.85 24.44
CA GLY A 158 -4.74 16.16 23.74
C GLY A 158 -4.81 16.15 22.20
N ARG A 159 -4.01 15.30 21.53
CA ARG A 159 -4.03 15.16 20.05
C ARG A 159 -5.16 14.23 19.59
N MET A 160 -5.66 14.39 18.36
CA MET A 160 -6.76 13.57 17.83
C MET A 160 -6.52 12.05 17.92
N VAL A 161 -5.31 11.59 17.57
CA VAL A 161 -4.96 10.16 17.64
C VAL A 161 -4.93 9.65 19.08
N GLU A 162 -4.55 10.49 20.03
CA GLU A 162 -4.56 10.15 21.47
C GLU A 162 -5.99 10.02 21.99
N ARG A 163 -6.85 10.98 21.67
CA ARG A 163 -8.28 10.96 22.03
C ARG A 163 -8.97 9.68 21.56
N LEU A 164 -8.78 9.34 20.28
CA LEU A 164 -9.39 8.15 19.69
C LEU A 164 -8.82 6.86 20.27
N ALA A 165 -7.52 6.81 20.54
CA ALA A 165 -6.87 5.66 21.16
C ALA A 165 -7.39 5.40 22.58
N GLU A 166 -7.59 6.46 23.37
CA GLU A 166 -8.16 6.37 24.72
C GLU A 166 -9.62 5.92 24.68
N GLN A 167 -10.43 6.53 23.83
CA GLN A 167 -11.87 6.27 23.74
C GLN A 167 -12.20 4.88 23.20
N LEU A 168 -11.41 4.38 22.24
CA LEU A 168 -11.61 3.07 21.62
C LEU A 168 -10.77 1.96 22.29
N HIS A 169 -9.99 2.30 23.32
CA HIS A 169 -9.08 1.38 24.00
C HIS A 169 -8.09 0.67 23.04
N MET A 170 -7.57 1.41 22.06
CA MET A 170 -6.63 0.93 21.04
C MET A 170 -5.24 1.56 21.20
N SER A 171 -4.22 0.93 20.61
CA SER A 171 -2.89 1.56 20.58
C SER A 171 -2.88 2.77 19.64
N ARG A 172 -2.11 3.80 20.00
CA ARG A 172 -1.88 4.98 19.14
C ARG A 172 -1.39 4.62 17.74
N SER A 173 -0.52 3.61 17.63
CA SER A 173 -0.04 3.09 16.35
C SER A 173 -1.18 2.52 15.51
N THR A 174 -2.06 1.71 16.11
CA THR A 174 -3.19 1.09 15.42
C THR A 174 -4.16 2.13 14.87
N VAL A 175 -4.49 3.15 15.66
CA VAL A 175 -5.34 4.26 15.20
C VAL A 175 -4.68 5.02 14.05
N SER A 176 -3.37 5.27 14.15
CA SER A 176 -2.63 5.93 13.07
C SER A 176 -2.59 5.11 11.77
N GLU A 177 -2.45 3.79 11.87
CA GLU A 177 -2.48 2.88 10.72
C GLU A 177 -3.84 2.91 10.02
N TYR A 178 -4.94 2.79 10.77
CA TYR A 178 -6.29 2.87 10.19
C TYR A 178 -6.58 4.22 9.55
N ARG A 179 -6.10 5.31 10.15
CA ARG A 179 -6.20 6.64 9.52
C ARG A 179 -5.37 6.75 8.25
N SER A 180 -4.20 6.11 8.19
CA SER A 180 -3.41 6.06 6.96
C SER A 180 -4.15 5.31 5.86
N ILE A 181 -4.83 4.21 6.21
CA ILE A 181 -5.68 3.46 5.29
C ILE A 181 -6.82 4.35 4.80
N ALA A 182 -7.56 5.00 5.70
CA ALA A 182 -8.72 5.82 5.34
C ALA A 182 -8.38 7.01 4.42
N ASN A 183 -7.20 7.62 4.56
CA ASN A 183 -6.82 8.79 3.78
C ASN A 183 -6.16 8.47 2.43
N ASN A 184 -5.46 7.34 2.32
CA ASN A 184 -4.57 7.08 1.19
C ASN A 184 -4.97 5.86 0.36
N LEU A 185 -5.89 5.02 0.82
CA LEU A 185 -6.35 3.86 0.06
C LEU A 185 -7.41 4.32 -0.97
N GLY A 186 -7.18 3.99 -2.24
CA GLY A 186 -8.13 4.31 -3.32
C GLY A 186 -9.45 3.56 -3.21
N GLU A 187 -10.41 3.91 -4.06
CA GLU A 187 -11.78 3.34 -4.03
C GLU A 187 -11.78 1.81 -4.17
N LYS A 188 -11.08 1.27 -5.18
CA LYS A 188 -10.95 -0.19 -5.38
C LYS A 188 -10.31 -0.89 -4.18
N GLY A 189 -9.30 -0.26 -3.58
CA GLY A 189 -8.64 -0.77 -2.38
C GLY A 189 -9.60 -0.80 -1.19
N MET A 190 -10.39 0.25 -1.01
CA MET A 190 -11.37 0.34 0.08
C MET A 190 -12.48 -0.70 -0.08
N GLU A 191 -12.96 -0.95 -1.31
CA GLU A 191 -13.92 -2.02 -1.58
C GLU A 191 -13.33 -3.41 -1.25
N ALA A 192 -12.10 -3.68 -1.66
CA ALA A 192 -11.39 -4.91 -1.32
C ALA A 192 -11.20 -5.07 0.20
N PHE A 193 -10.98 -3.96 0.91
CA PHE A 193 -10.87 -3.94 2.37
C PHE A 193 -12.22 -4.22 3.04
N LYS A 194 -13.30 -3.64 2.54
CA LYS A 194 -14.68 -3.87 3.00
C LYS A 194 -15.12 -5.32 2.78
N ALA A 195 -14.77 -5.90 1.63
CA ALA A 195 -15.04 -7.30 1.31
C ALA A 195 -14.23 -8.29 2.17
N GLY A 196 -13.19 -7.82 2.86
CA GLY A 196 -12.27 -8.67 3.63
C GLY A 196 -11.27 -9.43 2.76
N THR A 197 -11.13 -9.08 1.49
CA THR A 197 -10.16 -9.66 0.56
C THR A 197 -8.73 -9.27 0.94
N ILE A 198 -8.53 -8.04 1.42
CA ILE A 198 -7.25 -7.58 1.97
C ILE A 198 -7.34 -7.44 3.49
N GLY A 199 -6.31 -7.95 4.17
CA GLY A 199 -6.17 -7.80 5.62
C GLY A 199 -5.61 -6.43 6.02
N LYS A 200 -5.68 -6.10 7.32
CA LYS A 200 -5.18 -4.82 7.87
C LYS A 200 -3.73 -4.51 7.42
N SER A 201 -2.81 -5.47 7.56
CA SER A 201 -1.39 -5.25 7.23
C SER A 201 -1.17 -4.96 5.75
N ALA A 202 -1.87 -5.69 4.87
CA ALA A 202 -1.83 -5.45 3.43
C ALA A 202 -2.38 -4.05 3.08
N ALA A 203 -3.49 -3.65 3.71
CA ALA A 203 -4.08 -2.33 3.52
C ALA A 203 -3.14 -1.19 3.95
N VAL A 204 -2.44 -1.32 5.09
CA VAL A 204 -1.42 -0.33 5.51
C VAL A 204 -0.29 -0.23 4.49
N SER A 205 0.15 -1.38 3.96
CA SER A 205 1.19 -1.42 2.94
C SER A 205 0.72 -0.78 1.63
N LEU A 206 -0.50 -1.05 1.17
CA LEU A 206 -1.07 -0.41 -0.03
C LEU A 206 -1.23 1.11 0.14
N ALA A 207 -1.70 1.56 1.30
CA ALA A 207 -1.91 2.97 1.62
C ALA A 207 -0.63 3.84 1.63
N GLY A 208 0.54 3.23 1.47
CA GLY A 208 1.81 3.96 1.28
C GLY A 208 2.31 4.01 -0.17
N ILE A 209 1.49 3.58 -1.13
CA ILE A 209 1.78 3.59 -2.58
C ILE A 209 0.80 4.56 -3.25
N PRO A 210 1.15 5.24 -4.36
CA PRO A 210 0.19 6.03 -5.14
C PRO A 210 -1.01 5.19 -5.64
N GLU A 211 -2.18 5.82 -5.75
CA GLU A 211 -3.45 5.16 -6.09
C GLU A 211 -3.40 4.38 -7.42
N GLU A 212 -2.77 4.93 -8.46
CA GLU A 212 -2.63 4.25 -9.77
C GLU A 212 -1.92 2.90 -9.64
N GLU A 213 -0.91 2.80 -8.77
CA GLU A 213 -0.17 1.56 -8.54
C GLU A 213 -0.91 0.63 -7.57
N GLN A 214 -1.74 1.16 -6.67
CA GLN A 214 -2.60 0.30 -5.85
C GLN A 214 -3.54 -0.50 -6.73
N ASP A 215 -4.16 0.15 -7.72
CA ASP A 215 -5.07 -0.48 -8.67
C ASP A 215 -4.39 -1.60 -9.47
N VAL A 216 -3.20 -1.33 -10.00
CA VAL A 216 -2.41 -2.35 -10.72
C VAL A 216 -2.10 -3.55 -9.82
N LEU A 217 -1.69 -3.32 -8.57
CA LEU A 217 -1.38 -4.41 -7.63
C LEU A 217 -2.62 -5.24 -7.26
N LEU A 218 -3.78 -4.59 -7.13
CA LEU A 218 -5.05 -5.27 -6.88
C LEU A 218 -5.49 -6.10 -8.10
N GLU A 219 -5.32 -5.59 -9.32
CA GLU A 219 -5.61 -6.30 -10.56
C GLU A 219 -4.65 -7.48 -10.80
N GLU A 220 -3.38 -7.35 -10.41
CA GLU A 220 -2.40 -8.44 -10.42
C GLU A 220 -2.67 -9.51 -9.33
N GLY A 221 -3.60 -9.26 -8.40
CA GLY A 221 -3.96 -10.21 -7.34
C GLY A 221 -2.97 -10.26 -6.18
N LYS A 222 -2.13 -9.23 -6.00
CA LYS A 222 -1.17 -9.15 -4.88
C LYS A 222 -1.85 -8.64 -3.63
N LEU A 223 -2.51 -9.55 -2.93
CA LEU A 223 -3.39 -9.24 -1.78
C LEU A 223 -2.66 -9.36 -0.43
N THR A 224 -1.43 -9.88 -0.41
CA THR A 224 -0.69 -10.13 0.83
C THR A 224 0.32 -9.02 1.15
N ASP A 225 0.52 -8.77 2.45
CA ASP A 225 1.48 -7.76 2.94
C ASP A 225 2.90 -8.01 2.43
N THR A 226 3.30 -9.28 2.28
CA THR A 226 4.62 -9.67 1.78
C THR A 226 4.83 -9.24 0.34
N GLU A 227 3.89 -9.53 -0.55
CA GLU A 227 3.99 -9.20 -1.97
C GLU A 227 4.03 -7.68 -2.19
N ILE A 228 3.20 -6.94 -1.44
CA ILE A 228 3.15 -5.48 -1.53
C ILE A 228 4.46 -4.86 -1.01
N ARG A 229 5.04 -5.41 0.05
CA ARG A 229 6.35 -4.96 0.58
C ARG A 229 7.49 -5.28 -0.36
N GLU A 230 7.48 -6.44 -1.01
CA GLU A 230 8.47 -6.80 -2.02
C GLU A 230 8.42 -5.85 -3.22
N TYR A 231 7.21 -5.53 -3.70
CA TYR A 231 7.02 -4.52 -4.74
C TYR A 231 7.60 -3.16 -4.32
N LYS A 232 7.30 -2.68 -3.10
CA LYS A 232 7.88 -1.44 -2.57
C LYS A 232 9.40 -1.47 -2.54
N LYS A 233 10.01 -2.55 -2.01
CA LYS A 233 11.47 -2.70 -1.93
C LYS A 233 12.12 -2.70 -3.32
N GLY A 234 11.52 -3.40 -4.28
CA GLY A 234 11.99 -3.41 -5.66
C GLY A 234 11.98 -2.02 -6.29
N LYS A 235 10.95 -1.23 -6.01
CA LYS A 235 10.84 0.15 -6.51
C LYS A 235 11.85 1.10 -5.85
N THR A 236 12.00 1.06 -4.53
CA THR A 236 12.99 1.88 -3.82
C THR A 236 14.40 1.54 -4.28
N ALA A 237 14.73 0.25 -4.42
CA ALA A 237 16.05 -0.17 -4.91
C ALA A 237 16.34 0.33 -6.34
N ARG A 238 15.34 0.33 -7.23
CA ARG A 238 15.45 0.89 -8.59
C ARG A 238 15.64 2.42 -8.56
N ALA A 239 14.90 3.12 -7.70
CA ALA A 239 15.02 4.57 -7.53
C ALA A 239 16.39 4.98 -6.96
N ASP A 240 16.88 4.26 -5.94
CA ASP A 240 18.19 4.51 -5.32
C ASP A 240 19.33 4.22 -6.31
N ALA A 241 19.21 3.17 -7.12
CA ALA A 241 20.17 2.86 -8.17
C ALA A 241 20.22 3.94 -9.26
N ALA A 242 19.06 4.48 -9.66
CA ALA A 242 18.97 5.58 -10.62
C ALA A 242 19.60 6.87 -10.09
N GLN A 243 19.27 7.28 -8.85
CA GLN A 243 19.89 8.46 -8.23
C GLN A 243 21.40 8.31 -8.04
N LYS A 244 21.87 7.10 -7.73
CA LYS A 244 23.31 6.82 -7.61
C LYS A 244 24.02 6.88 -8.96
N ALA A 245 23.35 6.51 -10.05
CA ALA A 245 23.88 6.68 -11.40
C ALA A 245 23.97 8.16 -11.79
N GLU A 246 22.90 8.93 -11.59
CA GLU A 246 22.89 10.38 -11.85
C GLU A 246 23.94 11.14 -11.02
N ARG A 247 24.10 10.81 -9.72
CA ARG A 247 25.16 11.41 -8.90
C ARG A 247 26.57 11.07 -9.41
N ARG A 248 26.80 9.84 -9.87
CA ARG A 248 28.08 9.43 -10.46
C ARG A 248 28.36 10.16 -11.78
N GLU A 249 27.34 10.37 -12.61
CA GLU A 249 27.44 11.16 -13.83
C GLU A 249 27.75 12.64 -13.53
N ALA A 250 27.16 13.20 -12.46
CA ALA A 250 27.45 14.57 -12.02
C ALA A 250 28.84 14.72 -11.38
N GLU A 251 29.29 13.75 -10.58
CA GLU A 251 30.62 13.73 -9.94
C GLU A 251 31.76 13.49 -10.96
N MET A 252 31.51 12.74 -12.03
CA MET A 252 32.48 12.54 -13.13
C MET A 252 32.61 13.77 -14.04
N GLY A 253 31.87 14.86 -13.78
CA GLY A 253 32.12 16.15 -14.41
C GLY A 253 32.08 16.12 -15.94
N MET A 254 31.05 15.53 -16.55
CA MET A 254 30.78 15.83 -17.96
C MET A 254 30.22 17.26 -18.04
N PRO A 255 30.94 18.23 -18.66
CA PRO A 255 30.43 19.58 -18.74
C PRO A 255 29.19 19.60 -19.64
N ALA A 256 28.20 20.42 -19.25
CA ALA A 256 27.08 20.83 -20.09
C ALA A 256 27.54 21.77 -21.22
N SER A 257 28.54 21.37 -22.00
CA SER A 257 29.00 22.06 -23.21
C SER A 257 28.88 21.13 -24.40
N ASN A 258 27.66 21.03 -24.93
CA ASN A 258 27.42 20.87 -26.37
C ASN A 258 25.98 21.21 -26.79
N ALA A 259 25.16 21.80 -25.90
CA ALA A 259 23.85 22.33 -26.25
C ALA A 259 23.89 23.67 -27.01
N ALA A 260 25.08 24.23 -27.30
CA ALA A 260 25.23 25.54 -27.96
C ALA A 260 25.91 25.51 -29.34
N VAL A 261 26.24 24.34 -29.91
CA VAL A 261 26.86 24.25 -31.26
C VAL A 261 25.87 23.83 -32.35
N TRP A 262 24.68 23.37 -31.99
CA TRP A 262 23.63 22.99 -32.95
C TRP A 262 22.51 24.02 -32.97
N GLY A 263 22.89 25.27 -33.24
CA GLY A 263 21.96 26.27 -33.74
C GLY A 263 21.56 25.89 -35.17
N SER A 264 20.27 25.62 -35.35
CA SER A 264 19.49 25.79 -36.59
C SER A 264 20.22 25.56 -37.93
N GLY A 265 19.87 24.47 -38.60
CA GLY A 265 20.33 24.20 -39.95
C GLY A 265 20.04 25.31 -40.96
N SER A 266 20.92 25.39 -41.96
CA SER A 266 20.54 25.46 -43.37
C SER A 266 21.75 25.02 -44.19
N LEU A 267 21.61 23.86 -44.84
CA LEU A 267 22.42 23.49 -45.98
C LEU A 267 22.12 24.49 -47.09
N GLU A 268 23.13 25.23 -47.55
CA GLU A 268 23.28 25.50 -48.98
C GLU A 268 24.75 25.44 -49.38
N ALA A 269 24.93 24.95 -50.60
CA ALA A 269 26.18 24.56 -51.23
C ALA A 269 27.13 25.73 -51.51
N GLY A 270 28.43 25.43 -51.56
CA GLY A 270 29.38 26.20 -52.36
C GLY A 270 30.75 26.43 -51.74
N ALA A 271 31.76 26.35 -52.62
CA ALA A 271 33.10 26.97 -52.54
C ALA A 271 34.26 26.16 -51.90
N GLU A 272 35.05 25.61 -52.83
CA GLU A 272 36.52 25.54 -52.97
C GLU A 272 37.46 25.90 -51.80
N LYS A 273 38.55 25.11 -51.71
CA LYS A 273 39.80 25.35 -50.93
C LYS A 273 40.57 26.55 -51.51
N PRO A 274 41.26 27.36 -50.69
CA PRO A 274 42.72 27.20 -50.49
C PRO A 274 43.14 27.61 -49.04
N ASP A 275 44.28 27.33 -48.41
CA ASP A 275 45.67 27.11 -48.81
C ASP A 275 46.33 26.18 -47.77
N GLY A 276 47.40 25.51 -48.19
CA GLY A 276 48.06 24.47 -47.42
C GLY A 276 48.88 24.97 -46.23
N GLN A 277 48.85 24.17 -45.17
CA GLN A 277 50.00 23.92 -44.30
C GLN A 277 49.83 22.52 -43.70
N THR A 278 50.85 21.69 -43.92
CA THR A 278 51.00 20.32 -43.41
C THR A 278 51.33 20.34 -41.92
N LEU A 279 50.65 19.54 -41.11
CA LEU A 279 51.13 19.12 -39.80
C LEU A 279 51.20 17.59 -39.80
N ASP A 280 52.38 17.08 -39.47
CA ASP A 280 52.82 15.69 -39.61
C ASP A 280 51.91 14.66 -38.92
N ASP A 281 51.52 13.64 -39.69
CA ASP A 281 50.74 12.47 -39.25
C ASP A 281 51.52 11.49 -38.33
N THR A 282 52.72 11.86 -37.85
CA THR A 282 53.58 10.96 -37.06
C THR A 282 53.40 11.06 -35.55
N ALA A 283 52.56 11.96 -35.03
CA ALA A 283 52.31 12.07 -33.58
C ALA A 283 51.11 11.25 -33.07
N ILE A 284 50.15 10.90 -33.94
CA ILE A 284 48.92 10.19 -33.53
C ILE A 284 49.11 8.67 -33.57
N GLN A 285 50.07 8.17 -34.36
CA GLN A 285 50.39 6.73 -34.39
C GLN A 285 51.36 6.29 -33.28
N ALA A 286 52.03 7.22 -32.58
CA ALA A 286 52.95 6.90 -31.49
C ALA A 286 52.21 6.62 -30.15
N GLU A 287 51.15 7.37 -29.83
CA GLU A 287 50.38 7.16 -28.59
C GLU A 287 49.47 5.91 -28.64
N SER A 288 49.10 5.46 -29.84
CA SER A 288 48.34 4.22 -30.04
C SER A 288 49.17 2.95 -29.84
N GLN A 289 50.49 2.99 -30.03
CA GLN A 289 51.36 1.82 -29.90
C GLN A 289 51.93 1.66 -28.48
N GLU A 290 52.11 2.74 -27.72
CA GLU A 290 52.49 2.65 -26.29
C GLU A 290 51.36 2.13 -25.38
N ALA A 291 50.10 2.40 -25.73
CA ALA A 291 48.94 1.88 -24.97
C ALA A 291 48.66 0.38 -25.22
N MET A 292 49.12 -0.17 -26.36
CA MET A 292 48.99 -1.60 -26.67
C MET A 292 50.19 -2.43 -26.17
N GLY A 293 51.39 -1.84 -26.09
CA GLY A 293 52.60 -2.52 -25.57
C GLY A 293 52.56 -2.80 -24.07
N THR A 294 51.90 -1.94 -23.28
CA THR A 294 51.81 -2.08 -21.82
C THR A 294 50.75 -3.09 -21.35
N PHE A 295 49.85 -3.53 -22.23
CA PHE A 295 48.89 -4.59 -21.92
C PHE A 295 49.42 -5.99 -22.27
N THR A 296 50.34 -6.10 -23.24
CA THR A 296 50.93 -7.38 -23.66
C THR A 296 52.11 -7.87 -22.81
N GLU A 297 52.74 -7.01 -21.99
CA GLU A 297 53.79 -7.46 -21.06
C GLU A 297 53.25 -8.11 -19.78
N ASN A 298 51.98 -7.86 -19.41
CA ASN A 298 51.35 -8.48 -18.23
C ASN A 298 50.64 -9.82 -18.51
N LEU A 299 50.87 -10.41 -19.69
CA LEU A 299 50.41 -11.76 -20.02
C LEU A 299 51.56 -12.75 -20.27
N SER A 300 52.82 -12.39 -20.01
CA SER A 300 53.99 -13.30 -20.14
C SER A 300 54.16 -14.28 -18.96
N GLY A 301 53.05 -14.73 -18.38
CA GLY A 301 53.05 -15.51 -17.14
C GLY A 301 52.27 -16.83 -17.19
N CYS A 302 52.03 -17.41 -18.37
CA CYS A 302 51.50 -18.77 -18.50
C CYS A 302 51.87 -19.32 -19.89
N SER A 303 52.96 -20.07 -19.96
CA SER A 303 53.31 -20.90 -21.11
C SER A 303 52.37 -22.12 -21.18
N LEU A 304 51.61 -22.25 -22.27
CA LEU A 304 51.10 -23.55 -22.72
C LEU A 304 51.52 -23.75 -24.17
N THR A 305 51.93 -24.98 -24.48
CA THR A 305 52.70 -25.40 -25.66
C THR A 305 51.87 -25.48 -26.94
N ASN A 306 52.56 -25.46 -28.08
CA ASN A 306 52.08 -25.38 -29.47
C ASN A 306 51.23 -26.57 -30.00
N GLU A 307 50.45 -27.25 -29.18
CA GLU A 307 49.60 -28.36 -29.65
C GLU A 307 48.08 -28.11 -29.58
N GLU A 308 47.64 -26.97 -29.01
CA GLU A 308 46.21 -26.59 -28.98
C GLU A 308 45.85 -25.49 -30.00
N ALA A 309 46.82 -24.98 -30.75
CA ALA A 309 46.63 -23.92 -31.74
C ALA A 309 46.09 -24.41 -33.10
N ALA A 310 45.85 -25.71 -33.28
CA ALA A 310 45.55 -26.32 -34.59
C ALA A 310 44.10 -26.84 -34.76
N SER A 311 43.17 -26.50 -33.85
CA SER A 311 41.81 -27.07 -33.87
C SER A 311 40.68 -26.04 -34.06
N LEU A 312 40.99 -24.79 -34.40
CA LEU A 312 40.00 -23.72 -34.55
C LEU A 312 40.08 -23.03 -35.93
N GLU A 313 40.49 -23.77 -36.96
CA GLU A 313 40.41 -23.34 -38.37
C GLU A 313 39.07 -23.69 -39.04
N GLU A 314 38.06 -24.13 -38.29
CA GLU A 314 36.68 -24.35 -38.78
C GLU A 314 35.67 -23.46 -38.07
N ALA A 315 35.66 -22.18 -38.40
CA ALA A 315 34.46 -21.35 -38.37
C ALA A 315 34.72 -20.12 -39.25
N GLY A 316 34.44 -20.28 -40.55
CA GLY A 316 34.74 -19.28 -41.58
C GLY A 316 34.27 -17.88 -41.23
N MET A 317 35.20 -16.93 -41.25
CA MET A 317 34.89 -15.52 -41.46
C MET A 317 34.55 -15.32 -42.95
N PRO A 318 33.45 -14.65 -43.32
CA PRO A 318 33.41 -13.97 -44.59
C PRO A 318 34.24 -12.69 -44.51
N GLU A 319 35.20 -12.60 -45.42
CA GLU A 319 35.91 -11.38 -45.78
C GLU A 319 34.93 -10.31 -46.33
N GLU A 320 35.29 -9.05 -46.09
CA GLU A 320 34.78 -7.81 -46.69
C GLU A 320 33.34 -7.35 -46.32
N THR A 321 33.27 -6.11 -45.81
CA THR A 321 32.12 -5.44 -45.19
C THR A 321 30.97 -5.12 -46.15
N PRO A 322 29.72 -5.15 -45.64
CA PRO A 322 28.88 -3.96 -45.63
C PRO A 322 28.40 -3.66 -44.20
N GLY A 323 28.28 -2.37 -43.86
CA GLY A 323 28.05 -1.90 -42.49
C GLY A 323 26.93 -2.65 -41.75
N PHE A 324 27.29 -3.30 -40.64
CA PHE A 324 26.34 -3.88 -39.70
C PHE A 324 25.41 -2.79 -39.17
N CYS A 325 24.10 -3.00 -39.28
CA CYS A 325 23.15 -2.07 -38.69
C CYS A 325 23.16 -2.24 -37.16
N VAL A 326 22.96 -1.15 -36.42
CA VAL A 326 22.89 -1.16 -34.94
C VAL A 326 21.87 -2.19 -34.43
N ASP A 327 20.80 -2.43 -35.20
CA ASP A 327 19.77 -3.38 -34.84
C ASP A 327 20.24 -4.84 -35.00
N ASP A 328 21.12 -5.15 -35.95
CA ASP A 328 21.72 -6.48 -36.10
C ASP A 328 22.66 -6.80 -34.91
N ILE A 329 23.40 -5.79 -34.44
CA ILE A 329 24.26 -5.92 -33.25
C ILE A 329 23.40 -6.13 -31.99
N ARG A 330 22.23 -5.50 -31.88
CA ARG A 330 21.30 -5.72 -30.75
C ARG A 330 20.69 -7.12 -30.76
N VAL A 331 20.28 -7.61 -31.92
CA VAL A 331 19.74 -8.97 -32.06
C VAL A 331 20.81 -9.99 -31.69
N TYR A 332 22.03 -9.82 -32.20
CA TYR A 332 23.15 -10.72 -31.90
C TYR A 332 23.56 -10.67 -30.41
N LEU A 333 23.58 -9.47 -29.80
CA LEU A 333 23.82 -9.32 -28.37
C LEU A 333 22.78 -10.08 -27.54
N HIS A 334 21.50 -9.95 -27.89
CA HIS A 334 20.43 -10.61 -27.16
C HIS A 334 20.51 -12.14 -27.26
N GLU A 335 20.91 -12.67 -28.43
CA GLU A 335 21.13 -14.09 -28.62
C GLU A 335 22.30 -14.62 -27.78
N LYS A 336 23.40 -13.87 -27.71
CA LYS A 336 24.57 -14.23 -26.88
C LYS A 336 24.29 -14.11 -25.37
N GLU A 337 23.48 -13.15 -24.95
CA GLU A 337 23.02 -13.04 -23.55
C GLU A 337 22.17 -14.24 -23.13
N LYS A 338 21.23 -14.68 -23.98
CA LYS A 338 20.45 -15.90 -23.76
C LYS A 338 21.31 -17.16 -23.70
N GLU A 339 22.31 -17.23 -24.58
CA GLU A 339 23.27 -18.33 -24.59
C GLU A 339 24.02 -18.39 -23.25
N LEU A 340 24.52 -17.25 -22.76
CA LEU A 340 25.18 -17.16 -21.46
C LEU A 340 24.26 -17.56 -20.29
N GLU A 341 23.01 -17.09 -20.27
CA GLU A 341 22.03 -17.47 -19.23
C GLU A 341 21.75 -18.98 -19.20
N MET A 342 21.76 -19.64 -20.36
CA MET A 342 21.63 -21.10 -20.45
C MET A 342 22.82 -21.80 -19.79
N TYR A 343 24.04 -21.33 -20.08
CA TYR A 343 25.26 -21.88 -19.50
C TYR A 343 25.36 -21.63 -17.98
N GLU A 344 24.92 -20.47 -17.49
CA GLU A 344 24.86 -20.15 -16.06
C GLU A 344 23.89 -21.09 -15.31
N LYS A 345 22.74 -21.41 -15.91
CA LYS A 345 21.79 -22.38 -15.34
C LYS A 345 22.34 -23.81 -15.32
N CYS A 346 23.14 -24.20 -16.30
CA CYS A 346 23.79 -25.50 -16.32
C CYS A 346 24.91 -25.64 -15.27
N GLU A 347 25.63 -24.55 -14.94
CA GLU A 347 26.61 -24.53 -13.84
C GLU A 347 25.98 -24.82 -12.47
N GLU A 348 24.72 -24.43 -12.24
CA GLU A 348 24.02 -24.65 -10.98
C GLU A 348 23.58 -26.12 -10.77
N THR A 349 23.42 -26.89 -11.86
CA THR A 349 22.85 -28.24 -11.82
C THR A 349 23.87 -29.37 -12.00
N GLU A 350 24.95 -29.15 -12.76
CA GLU A 350 25.95 -30.18 -13.07
C GLU A 350 27.35 -29.62 -12.82
N GLY A 351 28.10 -30.25 -11.91
CA GLY A 351 29.34 -29.71 -11.35
C GLY A 351 30.34 -29.18 -12.39
N GLY A 352 30.44 -27.85 -12.45
CA GLY A 352 31.58 -27.05 -12.89
C GLY A 352 32.02 -27.22 -14.35
N PHE A 353 31.47 -26.38 -15.24
CA PHE A 353 32.08 -26.14 -16.56
C PHE A 353 33.36 -25.26 -16.43
N PRO A 354 34.31 -25.36 -17.38
CA PRO A 354 35.57 -24.62 -17.28
C PRO A 354 35.32 -23.11 -17.36
N THR A 355 35.56 -22.43 -16.24
CA THR A 355 35.45 -20.96 -16.00
C THR A 355 36.03 -20.07 -17.11
N ARG A 356 36.91 -20.60 -17.97
CA ARG A 356 37.48 -19.92 -19.13
C ARG A 356 36.45 -19.64 -20.23
N VAL A 357 35.57 -20.60 -20.55
CA VAL A 357 34.54 -20.45 -21.60
C VAL A 357 33.51 -19.39 -21.20
N MET A 358 33.14 -19.36 -19.93
CA MET A 358 32.24 -18.36 -19.36
C MET A 358 32.84 -16.95 -19.38
N LYS A 359 34.15 -16.83 -19.10
CA LYS A 359 34.87 -15.55 -19.21
C LYS A 359 34.93 -15.06 -20.65
N GLU A 360 35.19 -15.93 -21.61
CA GLU A 360 35.22 -15.57 -23.03
C GLU A 360 33.84 -15.09 -23.52
N LYS A 361 32.76 -15.82 -23.21
CA LYS A 361 31.40 -15.39 -23.57
C LYS A 361 31.02 -14.04 -22.94
N ARG A 362 31.39 -13.81 -21.67
CA ARG A 362 31.17 -12.51 -21.00
C ARG A 362 31.98 -11.38 -21.62
N MET A 363 33.22 -11.63 -22.06
CA MET A 363 34.02 -10.62 -22.77
C MET A 363 33.43 -10.25 -24.13
N VAL A 364 32.91 -11.22 -24.89
CA VAL A 364 32.25 -10.96 -26.18
C VAL A 364 31.00 -10.09 -25.99
N ILE A 365 30.17 -10.41 -24.99
CA ILE A 365 28.97 -9.61 -24.65
C ILE A 365 29.36 -8.20 -24.22
N ALA A 366 30.41 -8.04 -23.40
CA ALA A 366 30.91 -6.74 -22.99
C ALA A 366 31.42 -5.91 -24.19
N GLY A 367 32.12 -6.54 -25.13
CA GLY A 367 32.57 -5.91 -26.38
C GLY A 367 31.41 -5.44 -27.25
N LEU A 368 30.39 -6.28 -27.45
CA LEU A 368 29.18 -5.92 -28.21
C LEU A 368 28.40 -4.77 -27.57
N ARG A 369 28.30 -4.75 -26.24
CA ARG A 369 27.69 -3.62 -25.50
C ARG A 369 28.47 -2.33 -25.68
N LEU A 370 29.81 -2.39 -25.65
CA LEU A 370 30.65 -1.22 -25.90
C LEU A 370 30.52 -0.70 -27.34
N LEU A 371 30.38 -1.58 -28.33
CA LEU A 371 30.13 -1.21 -29.72
C LEU A 371 28.78 -0.49 -29.90
N LEU A 372 27.72 -0.95 -29.21
CA LEU A 372 26.43 -0.24 -29.22
C LEU A 372 26.49 1.14 -28.55
N VAL A 373 27.35 1.29 -27.52
CA VAL A 373 27.56 2.57 -26.83
C VAL A 373 28.39 3.53 -27.67
N SER A 374 29.37 3.03 -28.44
CA SER A 374 30.21 3.86 -29.30
C SER A 374 29.48 4.32 -30.57
N GLU A 375 28.63 3.47 -31.17
CA GLU A 375 27.74 3.83 -32.29
C GLU A 375 26.72 4.92 -31.90
N LYS A 376 26.16 4.86 -30.68
CA LYS A 376 25.27 5.91 -30.14
C LYS A 376 25.95 7.26 -29.93
N LYS A 377 27.28 7.31 -29.91
CA LYS A 377 28.05 8.57 -29.82
C LYS A 377 28.44 9.13 -31.19
N LYS A 378 28.27 8.35 -32.28
CA LYS A 378 28.57 8.76 -33.67
C LYS A 378 27.34 9.25 -34.45
N LYS A 379 26.13 8.83 -34.07
CA LYS A 379 24.84 9.40 -34.53
C LYS A 379 24.41 10.50 -33.58
#